data_AF-A0A3A5VRM1-F1
#
_entry.id   AF-A0A3A5VRM1-F1
#
_cell.length_a   1.000
_cell.length_b   1.000
_cell.length_c   1.000
_cell.angle_alpha   90.00
_cell.angle_beta   90.00
_cell.angle_gamma   90.00
#
_symmetry.space_group_name_H-M   'P 1'
#
loop_
_entity.id
_entity.type
_entity.pdbx_description
1 polymer ?
#
loop_
_entity_poly.entity_id
_entity_poly.type
_entity_poly.pdbx_seq_one_letter_code
_entity_poly.pdbx_strand_id
1 'polypeptide(L)' 'MDLDRHDFQLSELMERIQENDNRLIALQVPEGLKMQALEMMDSIETETSAKVILAADPCYGACDLV' A
#
# COMPACT_ATOMS: atom_id res chain seq x y z
N MET A 1 8.08 8.97 -13.14
CA MET A 1 6.90 8.60 -12.32
C MET A 1 7.37 8.67 -10.87
N ASP A 2 6.61 9.32 -9.98
CA ASP A 2 7.04 9.90 -8.69
C ASP A 2 7.32 8.88 -7.55
N LEU A 3 7.54 7.58 -7.85
CA LEU A 3 7.91 6.61 -6.80
C LEU A 3 9.33 6.81 -6.27
N ASP A 4 10.22 7.43 -7.04
CA ASP A 4 11.64 7.59 -6.66
C ASP A 4 11.89 8.59 -5.51
N ARG A 5 10.85 9.32 -5.07
CA ARG A 5 10.97 10.31 -4.00
C ARG A 5 10.93 9.73 -2.59
N HIS A 6 10.36 8.55 -2.42
CA HIS A 6 10.21 7.88 -1.13
C HIS A 6 10.56 6.41 -1.27
N ASP A 7 11.24 5.84 -0.27
CA ASP A 7 11.42 4.40 -0.20
C ASP A 7 10.19 3.75 0.45
N PHE A 8 9.35 3.13 -0.37
CA PHE A 8 8.12 2.46 0.07
C PHE A 8 8.35 1.01 0.52
N GLN A 9 9.56 0.47 0.37
CA GLN A 9 9.90 -0.91 0.73
C GLN A 9 8.92 -1.97 0.16
N LEU A 10 8.42 -1.75 -1.07
CA LEU A 10 7.39 -2.60 -1.68
C LEU A 10 7.79 -4.07 -1.77
N SER A 11 9.06 -4.37 -2.09
CA SER A 11 9.55 -5.75 -2.15
C SER A 11 9.40 -6.47 -0.80
N GLU A 12 9.79 -5.82 0.30
CA GLU A 12 9.65 -6.38 1.66
C GLU A 12 8.18 -6.55 2.04
N LEU A 13 7.32 -5.59 1.68
CA LEU A 13 5.88 -5.70 1.88
C LEU A 13 5.31 -6.92 1.14
N MET A 14 5.67 -7.12 -0.13
CA MET A 14 5.19 -8.25 -0.94
C MET A 14 5.67 -9.61 -0.41
N GLU A 15 6.92 -9.70 0.06
CA GLU A 15 7.42 -10.91 0.73
C GLU A 15 6.58 -11.24 1.96
N ARG A 16 6.35 -10.26 2.84
CA ARG A 16 5.51 -10.45 4.04
C ARG A 16 4.06 -10.83 3.71
N ILE A 17 3.50 -10.30 2.63
CA ILE A 17 2.14 -10.64 2.19
C ILE A 17 2.06 -12.12 1.80
N GLN A 18 3.04 -12.60 1.04
CA GLN A 18 3.09 -13.98 0.57
C GLN A 18 3.40 -14.95 1.71
N GLU A 19 4.35 -14.63 2.58
CA GLU A 19 4.71 -15.46 3.74
C GLU A 19 3.52 -15.69 4.68
N ASN A 20 2.66 -14.69 4.83
CA ASN A 20 1.48 -14.76 5.71
C ASN A 20 0.20 -15.19 4.99
N ASP A 21 0.26 -15.48 3.68
CA ASP A 21 -0.91 -15.78 2.82
C ASP A 21 -2.06 -14.75 2.94
N ASN A 22 -1.71 -13.47 3.07
CA ASN A 22 -2.69 -12.39 3.21
C ASN A 22 -3.50 -12.25 1.91
N ARG A 23 -4.82 -12.39 1.98
CA ARG A 23 -5.72 -12.32 0.81
C ARG A 23 -6.42 -10.97 0.63
N LEU A 24 -6.51 -10.18 1.69
CA LEU A 24 -7.14 -8.86 1.67
C LEU A 24 -6.35 -7.90 2.56
N ILE A 25 -5.98 -6.75 2.01
CA ILE A 25 -5.09 -5.78 2.66
C ILE A 25 -5.74 -4.41 2.56
N ALA A 26 -5.79 -3.69 3.68
CA ALA A 26 -6.10 -2.27 3.69
C ALA A 26 -4.79 -1.48 3.58
N LEU A 27 -4.72 -0.58 2.60
CA LEU A 27 -3.61 0.36 2.43
C LEU A 27 -4.07 1.75 2.90
N GLN A 28 -3.40 2.30 3.90
CA GLN A 28 -3.62 3.67 4.35
C GLN A 28 -2.41 4.52 3.99
N VAL A 29 -2.66 5.65 3.32
CA VAL A 29 -1.60 6.60 2.95
C VAL A 29 -2.03 8.04 3.25
N PRO A 30 -1.09 8.94 3.58
CA PRO A 30 -1.33 10.37 3.60
C PRO A 30 -1.81 10.90 2.24
N GLU A 31 -2.54 12.01 2.25
CA GLU A 31 -3.09 12.64 1.03
C GLU A 31 -2.03 12.91 -0.05
N GLY A 32 -0.83 13.35 0.35
CA GLY A 32 0.28 13.61 -0.58
C GLY A 32 0.83 12.39 -1.30
N LEU A 33 0.43 11.17 -0.88
CA LEU A 33 0.90 9.90 -1.40
C LEU A 33 -0.20 9.07 -2.08
N LYS A 34 -1.44 9.59 -2.19
CA LYS A 34 -2.57 8.86 -2.77
C LYS A 34 -2.35 8.46 -4.23
N MET A 35 -1.66 9.29 -5.01
CA MET A 35 -1.34 8.96 -6.42
C MET A 35 -0.39 7.76 -6.49
N GLN A 36 0.65 7.73 -5.66
CA GLN A 36 1.59 6.62 -5.57
C GLN A 36 0.92 5.37 -5.00
N ALA A 37 -0.05 5.51 -4.10
CA ALA A 37 -0.77 4.38 -3.54
C ALA A 37 -1.53 3.58 -4.60
N LEU A 38 -2.09 4.22 -5.63
CA LEU A 38 -2.71 3.51 -6.75
C LEU A 38 -1.68 2.63 -7.49
N GLU A 39 -0.48 3.16 -7.74
CA GLU A 39 0.60 2.40 -8.38
C GLU A 39 1.12 1.25 -7.47
N MET A 40 1.18 1.48 -6.16
CA MET A 40 1.52 0.46 -5.16
C MET A 40 0.48 -0.66 -5.13
N MET A 41 -0.82 -0.32 -5.16
CA MET A 41 -1.91 -1.28 -5.20
C MET A 41 -1.81 -2.19 -6.41
N ASP A 42 -1.64 -1.61 -7.61
CA ASP A 42 -1.49 -2.38 -8.84
C ASP A 42 -0.29 -3.32 -8.77
N SER A 43 0.82 -2.87 -8.20
CA SER A 43 2.04 -3.70 -8.02
C SER A 43 1.78 -4.87 -7.07
N ILE A 44 1.14 -4.62 -5.91
CA ILE A 44 0.82 -5.65 -4.92
C ILE A 44 -0.17 -6.67 -5.50
N GLU A 45 -1.23 -6.24 -6.18
CA GLU A 45 -2.23 -7.14 -6.75
C GLU A 45 -1.69 -7.95 -7.96
N THR A 46 -0.66 -7.45 -8.64
CA THR A 46 -0.03 -8.15 -9.78
C THR A 46 0.96 -9.21 -9.31
N GLU A 47 1.78 -8.89 -8.31
CA GLU A 47 2.87 -9.75 -7.83
C GLU A 47 2.43 -10.69 -6.69
N THR A 48 1.26 -10.44 -6.09
CA THR A 48 0.70 -11.27 -5.03
C THR A 48 -0.73 -11.71 -5.35
N SER A 49 -1.27 -12.64 -4.57
CA SER A 49 -2.68 -13.04 -4.68
C SER A 49 -3.62 -12.22 -3.79
N ALA A 50 -3.11 -11.14 -3.18
CA ALA A 50 -3.88 -10.28 -2.30
C ALA A 50 -4.73 -9.29 -3.09
N LYS A 51 -5.90 -8.96 -2.55
CA LYS A 51 -6.66 -7.78 -2.94
C LYS A 51 -6.35 -6.60 -2.02
N VAL A 52 -6.22 -5.41 -2.59
CA VAL A 52 -5.89 -4.20 -1.85
C VAL A 52 -7.05 -3.23 -1.87
N ILE A 53 -7.40 -2.72 -0.68
CA ILE A 53 -8.40 -1.66 -0.49
C ILE A 53 -7.67 -0.42 -0.01
N LEU A 54 -7.82 0.69 -0.72
CA LEU A 54 -7.31 1.99 -0.27
C LEU A 54 -8.28 2.62 0.74
N ALA A 55 -7.77 3.02 1.91
CA ALA A 55 -8.55 3.81 2.85
C ALA A 55 -8.97 5.14 2.20
N ALA A 56 -10.28 5.39 2.15
CA ALA A 56 -10.84 6.58 1.51
C ALA A 56 -10.70 7.84 2.38
N ASP A 57 -10.71 7.64 3.70
CA ASP A 57 -10.63 8.73 4.67
C ASP A 57 -9.29 9.47 4.58
N PRO A 58 -9.27 10.78 4.88
CA PRO A 58 -8.02 11.51 5.03
C PRO A 58 -7.15 10.86 6.10
N CYS A 59 -5.85 10.76 5.85
CA CYS A 59 -4.89 10.30 6.85
C CYS A 59 -3.94 11.46 7.18
N TYR A 60 -4.02 11.96 8.42
CA TYR A 60 -3.14 13.03 8.90
C TYR A 60 -1.84 12.51 9.54
N GLY A 61 -1.74 11.21 9.81
CA GLY A 61 -0.56 10.55 10.36
C GLY A 61 -0.90 9.28 11.14
N ALA A 62 0.09 8.72 11.84
CA ALA A 62 -0.05 7.46 12.56
C ALA A 62 -1.05 7.49 13.74
N CYS A 63 -1.48 8.67 14.20
CA CYS A 63 -2.53 8.82 15.20
C CYS A 63 -3.94 8.57 14.65
N ASP A 64 -4.07 8.51 13.33
CA ASP A 64 -5.33 8.47 12.59
C ASP A 64 -5.52 7.09 11.93
N LEU A 65 -5.24 6.03 12.69
CA LEU A 65 -5.39 4.65 12.21
C LEU A 65 -6.89 4.31 12.17
N VAL A 66 -7.37 3.87 11.01
CA VAL A 66 -8.77 3.47 10.77
C VAL A 66 -8.88 2.01 10.38
#